data_AF-W4UYL8-F1
#
_entry.id   AF-W4UYL8-F1
#
_cell.length_a   1.000
_cell.length_b   1.000
_cell.length_c   1.000
_cell.angle_alpha   90.00
_cell.angle_beta   90.00
_cell.angle_gamma   90.00
#
_symmetry.space_group_name_H-M   'P 1'
#
loop_
_entity.id
_entity.type
_entity.pdbx_description
1 polymer ?
#
loop_
_entity_poly.entity_id
_entity_poly.type
_entity_poly.pdbx_seq_one_letter_code
_entity_poly.pdbx_strand_id
1 'polypeptide(L)'
;MRSIGPGGYHPEKDQYSFLDQTGTFRFEANVEYRFRIFKSFWGATFLDAGNVWLLRKDEARKDSQLQLKTFSKQIALGTGVGFRYDMDILVFRFDFGIPLHYPYDTEKNGYFNAGGAFFKNLGIHFAIGYPF
;
A
#
# COMPACT_ATOMS: atom_id res chain seq x y z
N MET A 1 0.99 2.94 -5.70
CA MET A 1 2.24 2.59 -5.00
C MET A 1 3.11 1.73 -5.91
N ARG A 2 4.10 2.31 -6.59
CA ARG A 2 5.06 1.61 -7.45
C ARG A 2 6.44 2.23 -7.23
N SER A 3 7.05 1.97 -6.08
CA SER A 3 8.49 2.18 -5.82
C SER A 3 8.85 1.72 -4.40
N ILE A 4 8.39 0.55 -3.97
CA ILE A 4 8.85 -0.05 -2.71
C ILE A 4 9.79 -1.19 -3.11
N GLY A 5 11.08 -1.03 -2.79
CA GLY A 5 12.07 -2.09 -2.96
C GLY A 5 11.84 -3.23 -1.95
N PRO A 6 12.47 -4.40 -2.13
CA PRO A 6 12.26 -5.53 -1.24
C PRO A 6 12.78 -5.25 0.19
N GLY A 7 11.94 -5.51 1.19
CA GLY A 7 12.24 -5.33 2.61
C GLY A 7 12.08 -3.87 3.05
N GLY A 8 13.11 -3.35 3.73
CA GLY A 8 13.24 -1.93 4.10
C GLY A 8 14.26 -1.18 3.24
N TYR A 9 14.69 -1.75 2.12
CA TYR A 9 15.76 -1.20 1.29
C TYR A 9 15.26 -0.04 0.43
N HIS A 10 15.88 1.13 0.59
CA HIS A 10 15.67 2.30 -0.25
C HIS A 10 16.88 2.47 -1.17
N PRO A 11 16.77 2.19 -2.48
CA PRO A 11 17.89 2.42 -3.40
C PRO A 11 18.15 3.91 -3.58
N GLU A 12 19.37 4.36 -3.32
CA GLU A 12 19.83 5.66 -3.84
C GLU A 12 19.94 5.54 -5.37
N LYS A 13 19.21 6.43 -6.05
CA LYS A 13 19.20 6.69 -7.51
C LYS A 13 20.14 5.78 -8.33
N ASP A 14 19.59 4.72 -8.92
CA ASP A 14 20.19 4.19 -10.14
C ASP A 14 19.18 3.56 -11.10
N GLN A 15 19.41 3.76 -12.39
CA GLN A 15 18.49 3.51 -13.51
C GLN A 15 18.18 2.02 -13.77
N TYR A 16 18.58 1.12 -12.85
CA TYR A 16 18.41 -0.33 -12.92
C TYR A 16 17.46 -0.92 -11.87
N SER A 17 16.72 -0.08 -11.14
CA SER A 17 15.77 -0.46 -10.06
C SER A 17 14.67 -1.48 -10.44
N PHE A 18 14.48 -1.76 -11.75
CA PHE A 18 13.54 -2.78 -12.23
C PHE A 18 14.03 -4.22 -12.02
N LEU A 19 15.35 -4.46 -11.96
CA LEU A 19 15.92 -5.80 -11.70
C LEU A 19 15.97 -6.14 -10.20
N ASP A 20 15.95 -5.12 -9.34
CA ASP A 20 16.01 -5.24 -7.88
C ASP A 20 14.64 -5.53 -7.23
N GLN A 21 13.56 -5.49 -8.01
CA GLN A 21 12.21 -5.88 -7.57
C GLN A 21 11.98 -7.40 -7.59
N THR A 22 13.01 -8.20 -7.87
CA THR A 22 12.93 -9.66 -7.91
C THR A 22 13.02 -10.27 -6.51
N GLY A 23 12.07 -9.90 -5.64
CA GLY A 23 11.86 -10.63 -4.39
C GLY A 23 11.36 -12.04 -4.68
N THR A 24 11.97 -13.04 -4.05
CA THR A 24 11.54 -14.44 -4.19
C THR A 24 10.23 -14.73 -3.43
N PHE A 25 9.85 -13.84 -2.50
CA PHE A 25 8.63 -13.97 -1.70
C PHE A 25 7.89 -12.64 -1.62
N ARG A 26 6.61 -12.65 -2.00
CA ARG A 26 5.71 -11.48 -1.94
C ARG A 26 4.53 -11.81 -1.05
N PHE A 27 4.28 -10.94 -0.07
CA PHE A 27 3.09 -11.01 0.78
C PHE A 27 2.20 -9.82 0.48
N GLU A 28 0.93 -10.08 0.22
CA GLU A 28 -0.10 -9.07 0.06
C GLU A 28 -1.38 -9.56 0.74
N ALA A 29 -1.94 -8.72 1.59
CA ALA A 29 -3.21 -8.92 2.24
C ALA A 29 -4.03 -7.64 2.06
N ASN A 30 -5.24 -7.80 1.54
CA ASN A 30 -6.21 -6.73 1.40
C ASN A 30 -7.47 -7.15 2.17
N VAL A 31 -7.92 -6.29 3.06
CA VAL A 31 -9.17 -6.44 3.79
C VAL A 31 -10.05 -5.27 3.41
N GLU A 32 -11.20 -5.57 2.81
CA GLU A 32 -12.15 -4.55 2.39
C GLU A 32 -13.51 -4.82 3.04
N TYR A 33 -14.05 -3.80 3.70
CA TYR A 33 -15.36 -3.83 4.30
C TYR A 33 -16.29 -2.87 3.54
N ARG A 34 -17.28 -3.44 2.85
CA ARG A 34 -18.28 -2.70 2.08
C ARG A 34 -19.59 -2.63 2.86
N PHE A 35 -20.16 -1.44 2.96
CA PHE A 35 -21.44 -1.20 3.62
C PHE A 35 -22.32 -0.27 2.79
N ARG A 36 -23.63 -0.49 2.87
CA ARG A 36 -24.59 0.36 2.18
C ARG A 36 -24.91 1.56 3.06
N ILE A 37 -24.65 2.76 2.56
CA ILE A 37 -24.95 4.00 3.28
C ILE A 37 -26.41 4.39 3.03
N PHE A 38 -26.80 4.53 1.75
CA PHE A 38 -28.17 4.92 1.39
C PHE A 38 -28.52 4.53 -0.05
N LYS A 39 -29.58 3.72 -0.25
CA LYS A 39 -30.02 3.24 -1.57
C LYS A 39 -28.84 2.75 -2.43
N SER A 40 -28.53 3.44 -3.53
CA SER A 40 -27.46 3.12 -4.46
C SER A 40 -26.09 3.72 -4.08
N PHE A 41 -25.99 4.35 -2.90
CA PHE A 41 -24.75 4.87 -2.34
C PHE A 41 -24.13 3.86 -1.37
N TRP A 42 -22.91 3.43 -1.71
CA TRP A 42 -22.12 2.44 -1.00
C TRP A 42 -20.86 3.10 -0.45
N GLY A 43 -20.53 2.76 0.78
CA GLY A 43 -19.23 3.03 1.38
C GLY A 43 -18.39 1.76 1.39
N ALA A 44 -17.08 1.93 1.31
CA ALA A 44 -16.10 0.89 1.54
C ALA A 44 -15.01 1.45 2.44
N THR A 45 -14.46 0.64 3.32
CA THR A 45 -13.18 0.91 3.97
C THR A 45 -12.24 -0.23 3.68
N PHE A 46 -11.01 0.07 3.32
CA PHE A 46 -10.01 -0.94 2.98
C PHE A 46 -8.76 -0.77 3.84
N LEU A 47 -8.10 -1.90 4.06
CA LEU A 47 -6.83 -2.04 4.74
C LEU A 47 -5.95 -2.94 3.89
N ASP A 48 -4.87 -2.37 3.38
CA ASP A 48 -3.85 -3.04 2.59
C ASP A 48 -2.61 -3.26 3.42
N ALA A 49 -2.05 -4.45 3.32
CA ALA A 49 -0.82 -4.85 3.97
C ALA A 49 0.03 -5.60 2.95
N GLY A 50 1.27 -5.19 2.73
CA GLY A 50 2.13 -5.93 1.80
C GLY A 50 3.59 -5.58 1.91
N ASN A 51 4.43 -6.53 1.53
CA ASN A 51 5.83 -6.29 1.23
C ASN A 51 6.40 -7.43 0.36
N VAL A 52 7.59 -7.21 -0.16
CA VAL A 52 8.36 -8.13 -0.98
C VAL A 52 9.68 -8.40 -0.26
N TRP A 53 10.14 -9.65 -0.20
CA TRP A 53 11.42 -10.03 0.41
C TRP A 53 12.20 -11.00 -0.48
N LEU A 54 13.50 -11.11 -0.22
CA LEU A 54 14.39 -12.13 -0.76
C LEU A 54 14.44 -13.34 0.18
N LEU A 55 14.37 -14.56 -0.36
CA LEU A 55 14.51 -15.79 0.42
C LEU A 55 15.99 -16.13 0.69
N ARG A 56 16.87 -15.76 -0.25
CA ARG A 56 18.33 -15.90 -0.09
C ARG A 56 18.92 -14.61 0.46
N LYS A 57 19.90 -14.76 1.34
CA LYS A 57 20.70 -13.65 1.85
C LYS A 57 21.55 -13.10 0.71
N ASP A 58 21.42 -11.81 0.46
CA ASP A 58 22.25 -11.08 -0.49
C ASP A 58 23.11 -10.09 0.31
N GLU A 59 24.44 -10.22 0.24
CA GLU A 59 25.36 -9.37 1.00
C GLU A 59 25.37 -7.92 0.49
N ALA A 60 24.93 -7.69 -0.76
CA ALA A 60 24.78 -6.36 -1.33
C ALA A 60 23.50 -5.65 -0.85
N ARG A 61 22.48 -6.39 -0.40
CA ARG A 61 21.18 -5.85 0.04
C ARG A 61 20.86 -6.28 1.47
N LYS A 62 21.52 -5.62 2.43
CA LYS A 62 21.26 -5.80 3.87
C LYS A 62 19.79 -5.50 4.18
N ASP A 63 19.16 -6.32 5.01
CA ASP A 63 17.73 -6.27 5.43
C ASP A 63 16.65 -6.58 4.38
N SER A 64 17.02 -7.01 3.16
CA SER A 64 16.05 -7.50 2.16
C SER A 64 15.61 -8.96 2.38
N GLN A 65 16.23 -9.69 3.31
CA GLN A 65 15.90 -11.10 3.59
C GLN A 65 14.65 -11.22 4.47
N LEU A 66 13.79 -12.21 4.18
CA LEU A 66 12.67 -12.58 5.04
C LEU A 66 13.17 -13.08 6.41
N GLN A 67 12.96 -12.30 7.46
CA GLN A 67 13.23 -12.71 8.84
C GLN A 67 11.95 -12.60 9.66
N LEU A 68 11.51 -13.69 10.30
CA LEU A 68 10.27 -13.71 11.09
C LEU A 68 10.26 -12.67 12.23
N LYS A 69 11.43 -12.30 12.76
CA LYS A 69 11.58 -11.28 13.81
C LYS A 69 11.34 -9.85 13.31
N THR A 70 11.63 -9.56 12.04
CA THR A 70 11.47 -8.22 11.44
C THR A 70 10.26 -8.15 10.52
N PHE A 71 9.64 -9.30 10.19
CA PHE A 71 8.51 -9.41 9.28
C PHE A 71 7.39 -8.42 9.59
N SER A 72 6.92 -8.36 10.85
CA SER A 72 5.84 -7.44 11.23
C SER A 72 6.20 -5.96 11.02
N LYS A 73 7.45 -5.57 11.28
CA LYS A 73 7.96 -4.20 11.09
C LYS A 73 8.20 -3.84 9.62
N GLN A 74 8.43 -4.85 8.78
CA GLN A 74 8.70 -4.68 7.36
C GLN A 74 7.44 -4.77 6.52
N ILE A 75 6.24 -5.00 7.07
CA ILE A 75 5.01 -4.98 6.27
C ILE A 75 4.59 -3.53 6.06
N ALA A 76 4.51 -3.07 4.82
CA ALA A 76 3.90 -1.78 4.53
C ALA A 76 2.39 -1.88 4.78
N LEU A 77 1.82 -0.92 5.50
CA LEU A 77 0.37 -0.84 5.75
C LEU A 77 -0.19 0.43 5.11
N GLY A 78 -1.30 0.29 4.42
CA GLY A 78 -2.12 1.38 3.92
C GLY A 78 -3.57 1.16 4.34
N THR A 79 -4.31 2.24 4.56
CA THR A 79 -5.76 2.17 4.76
C THR A 79 -6.44 3.22 3.92
N GLY A 80 -7.72 3.05 3.68
CA GLY A 80 -8.48 4.05 2.96
C GLY A 80 -9.97 3.84 3.02
N VAL A 81 -10.67 4.80 2.46
CA VAL A 81 -12.13 4.81 2.36
C VAL A 81 -12.52 5.03 0.90
N GLY A 82 -13.48 4.25 0.44
CA GLY A 82 -14.06 4.32 -0.89
C GLY A 82 -15.53 4.70 -0.80
N PHE A 83 -15.99 5.48 -1.77
CA PHE A 83 -17.40 5.75 -1.99
C PHE A 83 -17.75 5.31 -3.39
N ARG A 84 -18.84 4.57 -3.52
CA ARG A 84 -19.39 4.15 -4.80
C ARG A 84 -20.82 4.62 -4.89
N TYR A 85 -21.13 5.35 -5.95
CA TYR A 85 -22.49 5.73 -6.28
C TYR A 85 -22.91 5.06 -7.58
N ASP A 86 -23.94 4.22 -7.48
CA ASP A 86 -24.50 3.50 -8.61
C ASP A 86 -25.72 4.28 -9.16
N MET A 87 -25.57 4.85 -10.35
CA MET A 87 -26.68 5.44 -11.11
C MET A 87 -27.05 4.53 -12.26
N ASP A 88 -28.29 4.63 -12.74
CA ASP A 88 -28.85 3.75 -13.78
C ASP A 88 -27.97 3.60 -15.04
N ILE A 89 -27.15 4.61 -15.37
CA ILE A 89 -26.32 4.67 -16.58
C ILE A 89 -24.84 4.94 -16.25
N LEU A 90 -24.50 5.16 -14.97
CA LEU A 90 -23.16 5.64 -14.59
C LEU A 90 -22.79 5.23 -13.16
N VAL A 91 -21.58 4.71 -12.99
CA VAL A 91 -21.03 4.39 -11.67
C VAL A 91 -19.89 5.36 -11.36
N PHE A 92 -20.04 6.10 -10.27
CA PHE A 92 -18.98 6.94 -9.72
C PHE A 92 -18.25 6.21 -8.60
N ARG A 93 -16.92 6.31 -8.61
CA ARG A 93 -16.06 5.79 -7.54
C ARG A 93 -15.07 6.85 -7.09
N PHE A 94 -15.02 7.07 -5.79
CA PHE A 94 -14.11 7.98 -5.13
C PHE A 94 -13.39 7.22 -4.03
N ASP A 95 -12.09 6.97 -4.21
CA ASP A 95 -11.28 6.23 -3.26
C ASP A 95 -10.19 7.15 -2.70
N PHE A 96 -10.09 7.16 -1.37
CA PHE A 96 -9.15 7.94 -0.60
C PHE A 96 -8.25 6.99 0.17
N GLY A 97 -6.99 6.87 -0.26
CA GLY A 97 -5.99 6.02 0.38
C GLY A 97 -4.95 6.83 1.13
N ILE A 98 -4.57 6.36 2.31
CA ILE A 98 -3.46 6.89 3.10
C ILE A 98 -2.51 5.75 3.51
N PRO A 99 -1.19 5.93 3.38
CA PRO A 99 -0.22 5.02 3.97
C PRO A 99 -0.24 5.19 5.51
N LEU A 100 -0.23 4.09 6.25
CA LEU A 100 -0.13 4.05 7.70
C LEU A 100 1.29 3.72 8.16
N HIS A 101 1.93 2.77 7.49
CA HIS A 101 3.26 2.28 7.83
C HIS A 101 4.12 2.05 6.58
N TYR A 102 5.30 2.64 6.56
CA TYR A 102 6.36 2.38 5.59
C TYR A 102 7.36 1.35 6.16
N PRO A 103 7.86 0.42 5.34
CA PRO A 103 8.75 -0.65 5.81
C PRO A 103 10.20 -0.19 6.09
N TYR A 104 10.46 1.12 6.04
CA TYR A 104 11.76 1.77 6.28
C TYR A 104 11.65 2.83 7.38
N ASP A 105 12.77 3.14 8.03
CA ASP A 105 12.81 4.17 9.07
C ASP A 105 12.46 5.55 8.47
N THR A 106 11.52 6.23 9.11
CA THR A 106 11.19 7.63 8.82
C THR A 106 11.48 8.46 10.06
N GLU A 107 11.38 9.79 9.95
CA GLU A 107 11.59 10.72 11.07
C GLU A 107 10.65 10.50 12.27
N LYS A 108 9.62 9.64 12.15
CA LYS A 108 8.72 9.25 13.25
C LYS A 108 9.02 7.85 13.76
N ASN A 109 9.28 7.74 15.06
CA ASN A 109 9.42 6.48 15.77
C ASN A 109 8.05 5.82 16.03
N GLY A 110 7.82 4.59 15.52
CA GLY A 110 6.64 3.78 15.81
C GLY A 110 6.14 2.96 14.61
N TYR A 111 5.07 2.18 14.80
CA TYR A 111 4.37 1.45 13.72
C TYR A 111 3.45 2.35 12.88
N PHE A 112 3.29 3.61 13.29
CA PHE A 112 2.62 4.67 12.53
C PHE A 112 3.68 5.66 12.06
N ASN A 113 4.60 5.16 11.22
CA ASN A 113 5.72 5.93 10.70
C ASN A 113 5.40 6.58 9.34
N ALA A 114 4.14 6.60 8.90
CA ALA A 114 3.70 7.50 7.84
C ALA A 114 3.71 8.96 8.35
N GLY A 115 4.92 9.52 8.47
CA GLY A 115 5.15 10.92 8.79
C GLY A 115 4.75 11.83 7.62
N GLY A 116 4.06 12.93 7.94
CA GLY A 116 3.61 13.93 6.98
C GLY A 116 2.23 14.48 7.33
N ALA A 117 1.87 15.64 6.77
CA ALA A 117 0.49 16.12 6.83
C ALA A 117 -0.41 15.09 6.13
N PHE A 118 -1.56 14.75 6.73
CA PHE A 118 -2.56 13.83 6.18
C PHE A 118 -2.81 14.05 4.67
N PHE A 119 -2.90 15.32 4.26
CA PHE A 119 -3.12 15.73 2.87
C PHE A 119 -1.94 15.49 1.90
N LYS A 120 -0.70 15.40 2.37
CA LYS A 120 0.47 15.15 1.50
C LYS A 120 0.57 13.69 1.08
N ASN A 121 0.04 12.78 1.89
CA ASN A 121 0.07 11.34 1.66
C ASN A 121 -1.28 10.78 1.20
N LEU A 122 -2.28 11.66 0.99
CA LEU A 122 -3.62 11.28 0.53
C LEU A 122 -3.59 10.99 -0.97
N GLY A 123 -3.69 9.72 -1.33
CA GLY A 123 -3.99 9.29 -2.68
C GLY A 123 -5.48 9.43 -2.94
N ILE A 124 -5.87 10.27 -3.89
CA ILE A 124 -7.25 10.41 -4.33
C ILE A 124 -7.37 9.75 -5.70
N HIS A 125 -8.25 8.77 -5.79
CA HIS A 125 -8.58 8.09 -7.04
C HIS A 125 -10.04 8.35 -7.35
N PHE A 126 -10.28 8.83 -8.57
CA PHE A 126 -11.62 9.08 -9.09
C PHE A 126 -11.80 8.26 -10.36
N ALA A 127 -12.88 7.50 -10.42
CA ALA A 127 -13.24 6.72 -11.59
C ALA A 127 -14.72 6.89 -11.94
N ILE A 128 -14.99 6.99 -13.24
CA ILE A 128 -16.32 7.02 -13.83
C ILE A 128 -16.41 5.82 -14.78
N GLY A 129 -17.43 4.97 -14.61
CA GLY A 129 -17.64 3.79 -15.45
C GLY A 129 -19.08 3.66 -15.91
N TYR A 130 -19.27 3.09 -17.10
CA TYR A 130 -20.59 2.71 -17.61
C TYR A 130 -20.94 1.29 -17.13
N PRO A 131 -22.13 1.06 -16.52
CA PRO A 131 -22.60 -0.29 -16.24
C PRO A 131 -22.97 -0.96 -17.57
N PHE A 132 -22.26 -2.04 -17.93
CA PHE A 132 -22.58 -2.87 -19.10
C PHE A 132 -23.76 -3.81 -18.81
#